data_AF-A0A1Q3VL48-F1
#
_entry.id   AF-A0A1Q3VL48-F1
#
_cell.length_a   1.000
_cell.length_b   1.000
_cell.length_c   1.000
_cell.angle_alpha   90.00
_cell.angle_beta   90.00
_cell.angle_gamma   90.00
#
_symmetry.space_group_name_H-M   'P 1'
#
loop_
_entity.id
_entity.type
_entity.pdbx_description
1 polymer ?
#
loop_
_entity_poly.entity_id
_entity_poly.type
_entity_poly.pdbx_seq_one_letter_code
_entity_poly.pdbx_strand_id
1 'polypeptide(L)'
;MTIYSFRAECPADVEAFKAKCVDARVRVVTREEPDKLFPDVEVEMETEASMDALQTLLREVVDGHVMLQTLRACPLSENSLERDCVAL
;
A
#
# COMPACT_ATOMS: atom_id res chain seq x y z
N MET A 1 8.80 13.23 6.27
CA MET A 1 8.43 11.87 5.87
C MET A 1 7.18 11.49 6.62
N THR A 2 6.22 10.89 5.92
CA THR A 2 4.93 10.47 6.44
C THR A 2 4.88 8.95 6.40
N ILE A 3 4.31 8.35 7.44
CA ILE A 3 4.09 6.90 7.51
C ILE A 3 2.72 6.60 6.94
N TYR A 4 2.69 5.62 6.04
CA TYR A 4 1.48 5.05 5.50
C TYR A 4 1.46 3.56 5.73
N SER A 5 0.27 2.98 5.73
CA SER A 5 0.10 1.54 5.80
C SER A 5 -1.08 1.08 4.96
N PHE A 6 -1.03 -0.16 4.49
CA PHE A 6 -2.08 -0.81 3.70
C PHE A 6 -1.92 -2.34 3.75
N ARG A 7 -2.93 -3.07 3.25
CA ARG A 7 -2.88 -4.51 3.02
C ARG A 7 -2.85 -4.78 1.51
N ALA A 8 -1.99 -5.70 1.10
CA ALA A 8 -1.93 -6.26 -0.25
C ALA A 8 -2.47 -7.70 -0.25
N GLU A 9 -3.05 -8.16 -1.37
CA GLU A 9 -3.57 -9.53 -1.48
C GLU A 9 -2.45 -10.55 -1.63
N CYS A 10 -1.29 -10.14 -2.14
CA CYS A 10 -0.11 -10.97 -2.18
C CYS A 10 1.21 -10.17 -2.23
N PRO A 11 2.36 -10.81 -1.97
CA PRO A 11 3.67 -10.15 -2.08
C PRO A 11 3.95 -9.58 -3.48
N ALA A 12 3.38 -10.19 -4.53
CA ALA A 12 3.59 -9.75 -5.90
C ALA A 12 3.00 -8.34 -6.15
N ASP A 13 1.89 -8.00 -5.49
CA ASP A 13 1.28 -6.67 -5.59
C ASP A 13 2.17 -5.60 -4.96
N VAL A 14 2.81 -5.93 -3.84
CA VAL A 14 3.77 -5.05 -3.15
C VAL A 14 4.99 -4.80 -4.04
N GLU A 15 5.53 -5.82 -4.69
CA GLU A 15 6.64 -5.70 -5.63
C GLU A 15 6.25 -4.86 -6.87
N ALA A 16 5.04 -5.05 -7.40
CA ALA A 16 4.52 -4.24 -8.49
C ALA A 16 4.39 -2.75 -8.10
N PHE A 17 3.90 -2.47 -6.89
CA PHE A 17 3.84 -1.11 -6.36
C PHE A 17 5.23 -0.49 -6.18
N LYS A 18 6.20 -1.23 -5.65
CA LYS A 18 7.60 -0.75 -5.54
C LYS A 18 8.19 -0.43 -6.91
N ALA A 19 7.93 -1.26 -7.92
CA ALA A 19 8.38 -1.00 -9.29
C ALA A 19 7.77 0.30 -9.84
N LYS A 20 6.49 0.57 -9.59
CA LYS A 20 5.84 1.84 -9.93
C LYS A 20 6.46 3.03 -9.20
N CYS A 21 6.77 2.89 -7.92
CA CYS A 21 7.50 3.92 -7.16
C CYS A 21 8.87 4.23 -7.77
N VAL A 22 9.63 3.21 -8.18
CA VAL A 22 10.94 3.38 -8.82
C VAL A 22 10.81 4.12 -10.15
N ASP A 23 9.87 3.74 -11.01
CA ASP A 23 9.62 4.40 -12.31
C ASP A 23 9.26 5.88 -12.13
N ALA A 24 8.41 6.18 -11.15
CA ALA A 24 8.00 7.53 -10.79
C ALA A 24 9.05 8.31 -9.96
N ARG A 25 10.20 7.71 -9.65
CA ARG A 25 11.25 8.27 -8.77
C ARG A 25 10.73 8.66 -7.37
N VAL A 26 9.72 7.95 -6.89
CA VAL A 26 9.19 8.07 -5.54
C VAL A 26 9.98 7.16 -4.61
N ARG A 27 10.65 7.74 -3.62
CA ARG A 27 11.38 6.99 -2.61
C ARG A 27 10.41 6.46 -1.56
N VAL A 28 10.40 5.15 -1.37
CA VAL A 28 9.67 4.46 -0.29
C VAL A 28 10.63 3.56 0.47
N VAL A 29 10.44 3.47 1.78
CA VAL A 29 11.05 2.44 2.63
C VAL A 29 9.91 1.61 3.18
N THR A 30 9.87 0.32 2.87
CA THR A 30 8.76 -0.57 3.24
C THR A 30 9.19 -1.60 4.27
N ARG A 31 8.30 -1.91 5.21
CA ARG A 31 8.34 -3.11 6.05
C ARG A 31 7.09 -3.93 5.75
N GLU A 32 7.29 -5.23 5.56
CA GLU A 32 6.23 -6.17 5.17
C GLU A 32 6.11 -7.26 6.25
N GLU A 33 4.89 -7.57 6.63
CA GLU A 33 4.56 -8.63 7.58
C GLU A 33 3.46 -9.53 6.97
N PRO A 34 3.52 -10.86 7.16
CA PRO A 34 2.46 -11.74 6.67
C PRO A 34 1.15 -11.43 7.40
N ASP A 35 0.04 -11.33 6.65
CA ASP A 35 -1.29 -11.22 7.26
C ASP A 35 -1.76 -12.59 7.80
N LYS A 36 -2.82 -12.57 8.61
CA LYS A 36 -3.51 -13.77 9.09
C LYS A 36 -4.19 -14.55 7.97
N LEU A 37 -4.53 -13.90 6.86
CA LEU A 37 -5.11 -14.53 5.68
C LEU A 37 -4.02 -14.74 4.64
N PHE A 38 -3.64 -15.99 4.38
CA PHE A 38 -2.70 -16.29 3.30
C PHE A 38 -3.40 -16.13 1.93
N PRO A 39 -2.81 -15.46 0.92
CA PRO A 39 -1.43 -14.95 0.83
C PRO A 39 -1.25 -13.44 1.12
N ASP A 40 -2.21 -12.78 1.77
CA ASP A 40 -2.20 -11.35 2.04
C ASP A 40 -0.97 -10.90 2.86
N VAL A 41 -0.56 -9.65 2.64
CA VAL A 41 0.61 -9.01 3.28
C VAL A 41 0.19 -7.65 3.82
N GLU A 42 0.59 -7.37 5.05
CA GLU A 42 0.46 -6.06 5.67
C GLU A 42 1.74 -5.24 5.43
N VAL A 43 1.60 -3.99 5.02
CA VAL A 43 2.72 -3.13 4.64
C VAL A 43 2.68 -1.84 5.42
N GLU A 44 3.81 -1.49 6.03
CA GLU A 44 4.12 -0.14 6.52
C GLU A 44 5.14 0.49 5.58
N MET A 45 4.95 1.76 5.23
CA MET A 45 5.89 2.49 4.40
C MET A 45 6.14 3.91 4.90
N GLU A 46 7.39 4.36 4.75
CA GLU A 46 7.80 5.73 4.97
C GLU A 46 8.17 6.40 3.64
N THR A 47 7.62 7.59 3.39
CA THR A 47 7.87 8.36 2.15
C THR A 47 7.66 9.86 2.31
N GLU A 48 8.14 10.64 1.35
CA GLU A 48 7.84 12.07 1.20
C GLU A 48 6.71 12.33 0.20
N ALA A 49 6.24 11.29 -0.51
CA ALA A 49 5.12 11.41 -1.44
C ALA A 49 3.80 11.74 -0.71
N SER A 50 2.92 12.46 -1.42
CA SER A 50 1.58 12.75 -0.94
C SER A 50 0.67 11.53 -1.06
N MET A 51 -0.42 11.53 -0.28
CA MET A 51 -1.48 10.51 -0.38
C MET A 51 -1.99 10.36 -1.82
N ASP A 52 -2.22 11.48 -2.52
CA ASP A 52 -2.71 11.49 -3.90
C ASP A 52 -1.73 10.83 -4.88
N ALA A 53 -0.43 11.11 -4.74
CA ALA A 53 0.60 10.47 -5.56
C ALA A 53 0.64 8.96 -5.32
N LEU A 54 0.56 8.52 -4.06
CA LEU A 54 0.54 7.10 -3.70
C LEU A 54 -0.72 6.41 -4.25
N GLN A 55 -1.90 7.02 -4.10
CA GLN A 55 -3.14 6.50 -4.68
C GLN A 55 -3.07 6.41 -6.20
N THR A 56 -2.45 7.38 -6.87
CA THR A 56 -2.24 7.35 -8.32
C THR A 56 -1.39 6.16 -8.73
N LEU A 57 -0.26 5.92 -8.05
CA LEU A 57 0.62 4.77 -8.32
C LEU A 57 -0.07 3.43 -8.04
N LEU A 58 -0.84 3.34 -6.94
CA LEU A 58 -1.58 2.12 -6.58
C LEU A 58 -2.66 1.78 -7.61
N ARG A 59 -3.32 2.77 -8.22
CA ARG A 59 -4.29 2.56 -9.32
C ARG A 59 -3.65 1.96 -10.57
N GLU A 60 -2.34 2.08 -10.74
CA GLU A 60 -1.63 1.46 -11.85
C GLU A 60 -1.19 0.02 -11.59
N VAL A 61 -1.31 -0.46 -10.35
CA VAL A 61 -1.04 -1.86 -10.01
C VAL A 61 -2.26 -2.68 -10.41
N VAL A 62 -2.04 -3.68 -11.26
CA VAL A 62 -3.08 -4.64 -11.64
C VAL A 62 -3.59 -5.32 -10.38
N ASP A 63 -4.90 -5.31 -10.19
CA ASP A 63 -5.57 -5.83 -8.99
C ASP A 63 -5.19 -5.13 -7.66
N GLY A 64 -4.58 -3.93 -7.71
CA GLY A 64 -4.16 -3.19 -6.52
C GLY A 64 -5.28 -2.57 -5.67
N HIS A 65 -6.52 -3.05 -5.82
CA HIS A 65 -7.71 -2.44 -5.24
C HIS A 65 -7.72 -2.55 -3.70
N VAL A 66 -7.25 -3.66 -3.12
CA VAL A 66 -7.16 -3.82 -1.66
C VAL A 66 -6.17 -2.84 -1.06
N MET A 67 -5.02 -2.65 -1.72
CA MET A 67 -4.02 -1.68 -1.27
C MET A 67 -4.63 -0.27 -1.27
N LEU A 68 -5.35 0.09 -2.33
CA LEU A 68 -5.99 1.41 -2.42
C LEU A 68 -7.09 1.60 -1.36
N GLN A 69 -7.92 0.58 -1.14
CA GLN A 69 -9.05 0.61 -0.20
C GLN A 69 -8.61 0.56 1.28
N THR A 70 -7.37 0.19 1.56
CA THR A 70 -6.83 0.07 2.93
C THR A 70 -5.70 1.06 3.22
N LEU A 71 -5.30 1.87 2.24
CA LEU A 71 -4.26 2.88 2.40
C LEU A 71 -4.67 3.96 3.41
N ARG A 72 -3.87 4.14 4.45
CA ARG A 72 -4.02 5.19 5.47
C ARG A 72 -2.70 5.86 5.77
N ALA A 73 -2.76 7.12 6.19
CA ALA A 73 -1.61 7.90 6.66
C ALA A 73 -1.38 7.67 8.17
N CYS A 74 -1.13 6.44 8.56
CA CYS A 74 -0.80 6.04 9.92
C CYS A 74 0.12 4.81 9.92
N PRO A 75 0.84 4.56 11.04
CA PRO A 75 1.56 3.31 11.26
C PRO A 75 0.67 2.09 11.12
N LEU A 76 1.26 0.96 10.74
CA LEU A 76 0.51 -0.29 10.55
C LEU A 76 -0.21 -0.73 11.83
N SER A 77 0.40 -0.49 13.00
CA SER A 77 -0.21 -0.79 14.31
C SER A 77 -1.48 0.00 14.62
N GLU A 78 -1.77 1.08 13.88
CA GLU A 78 -2.96 1.94 14.07
C GLU A 78 -3.96 1.84 12.91
N ASN A 79 -3.65 1.09 11.85
CA ASN A 79 -4.53 0.90 10.70
C ASN A 79 -5.43 -0.31 10.91
N SER A 80 -6.76 -0.16 10.77
CA SER A 80 -7.68 -1.30 10.88
C SER A 80 -7.61 -2.24 9.68
N LEU A 81 -7.05 -1.78 8.55
CA LEU A 81 -6.96 -2.50 7.27
C LEU A 81 -8.31 -2.96 6.71
N GLU A 82 -9.40 -2.40 7.23
CA GLU A 82 -10.73 -2.56 6.68
C GLU A 82 -10.81 -1.82 5.35
N ARG A 83 -11.36 -2.50 4.35
CA ARG A 83 -11.55 -1.92 3.01
C ARG A 83 -12.58 -0.79 3.12
N ASP A 84 -12.28 0.36 2.52
CA ASP A 84 -13.31 1.37 2.30
C ASP A 84 -14.44 0.77 1.46
N CYS A 85 -15.67 0.78 1.98
CA CYS A 85 -16.87 0.42 1.24
C CYS A 85 -17.17 1.51 0.20
N VAL A 86 -16.40 1.54 -0.89
CA VAL A 86 -16.70 2.37 -2.06
C VAL A 86 -16.94 1.44 -3.23
N ALA A 87 -18.16 1.49 -3.78
CA ALA A 87 -18.50 0.78 -5.01
C ALA A 87 -17.52 1.23 -6.10
N LEU A 88 -16.64 0.32 -6.53
CA LEU A 88 -15.76 0.49 -7.69
C LEU A 88 -16.59 0.47 -8.98
#